data_AF-A0A392N8W8-F1
#
_entry.id   AF-A0A392N8W8-F1
#
_cell.length_a   1.000
_cell.length_b   1.000
_cell.length_c   1.000
_cell.angle_alpha   90.00
_cell.angle_beta   90.00
_cell.angle_gamma   90.00
#
_symmetry.space_group_name_H-M   'P 1'
#
loop_
_entity.id
_entity.type
_entity.pdbx_description
1 polymer ?
#
loop_
_entity_poly.entity_id
_entity_poly.type
_entity_poly.pdbx_seq_one_letter_code
_entity_poly.pdbx_strand_id
1 'polypeptide(L)'
;CVAIETKEIKRAGSLFTPGCKPVEVKPAAIPGRVKVVFETLLPSLCNLYTQMIKCRTKVECKWEGDAEDKFCVRHVSSTFKDMNGKRVWDRHAAIIILNAIVNGERKNNKQN
;
A
#
# COMPACT_ATOMS: atom_id res chain seq x y z
N CYS A 1 3.54 8.81 -1.90
CA CYS A 1 4.19 7.54 -1.50
C CYS A 1 3.52 7.07 -0.21
N VAL A 2 3.35 5.77 0.02
CA VAL A 2 2.82 5.27 1.30
C VAL A 2 3.96 4.50 1.95
N ALA A 3 4.62 5.14 2.91
CA ALA A 3 5.61 4.50 3.75
C ALA A 3 4.88 3.63 4.78
N ILE A 4 5.22 2.34 4.84
CA ILE A 4 4.73 1.45 5.89
C ILE A 4 5.83 1.34 6.93
N GLU A 5 5.69 2.06 8.04
CA GLU A 5 6.57 1.93 9.20
C GLU A 5 6.04 0.86 10.16
N THR A 6 6.90 -0.06 10.59
CA THR A 6 6.62 -0.95 11.73
C THR A 6 7.45 -0.48 12.93
N LYS A 7 6.93 -0.68 14.16
CA LYS A 7 7.52 -0.18 15.42
C LYS A 7 8.99 -0.58 15.64
N GLU A 8 9.45 -1.64 15.00
CA GLU A 8 10.74 -2.28 15.28
C GLU A 8 11.79 -2.04 14.18
N ILE A 9 11.40 -1.61 12.98
CA ILE A 9 12.31 -1.49 11.83
C ILE A 9 12.14 -0.13 11.15
N LYS A 10 13.15 0.74 11.27
CA LYS A 10 13.26 2.03 10.56
C LYS A 10 13.59 1.85 9.06
N ARG A 11 12.90 0.97 8.35
CA ARG A 11 13.04 0.81 6.89
C ARG A 11 11.66 0.67 6.25
N ALA A 12 10.92 1.77 6.22
CA ALA A 12 9.69 1.85 5.47
C ALA A 12 10.01 2.06 4.00
N GLY A 13 10.09 0.96 3.26
CA GLY A 13 10.00 1.08 1.82
C GLY A 13 8.64 1.53 1.37
N SER A 14 8.60 2.13 0.18
CA SER A 14 7.34 2.55 -0.42
C SER A 14 6.82 1.47 -1.37
N LEU A 15 5.59 1.01 -1.14
CA LEU A 15 4.85 0.22 -2.14
C LEU A 15 4.63 0.97 -3.45
N PHE A 16 4.70 2.30 -3.40
CA PHE A 16 4.34 3.19 -4.49
C PHE A 16 5.49 4.14 -4.81
N THR A 17 5.92 4.21 -6.07
CA THR A 17 6.99 5.14 -6.48
C THR A 17 6.60 6.60 -6.22
N PRO A 18 7.58 7.51 -6.06
CA PRO A 18 7.34 8.94 -6.23
C PRO A 18 6.58 9.17 -7.56
N GLY A 19 5.48 9.92 -7.51
CA GLY A 19 4.61 10.14 -8.67
C GLY A 19 3.43 9.16 -8.84
N CYS A 20 3.29 8.15 -7.97
CA CYS A 20 2.09 7.31 -7.95
C CYS A 20 0.85 8.14 -7.58
N LYS A 21 -0.08 8.28 -8.52
CA LYS A 21 -1.32 9.03 -8.34
C LYS A 21 -2.35 8.16 -7.60
N PRO A 22 -3.09 8.73 -6.64
CA PRO A 22 -4.19 8.01 -6.01
C PRO A 22 -5.28 7.74 -7.04
N VAL A 23 -5.95 6.59 -6.92
CA VAL A 23 -7.13 6.28 -7.73
C VAL A 23 -8.39 6.94 -7.18
N GLU A 24 -8.37 7.31 -5.89
CA GLU A 24 -9.52 7.90 -5.20
C GLU A 24 -9.02 8.70 -4.00
N VAL A 25 -9.53 9.93 -3.85
CA VAL A 25 -9.31 10.80 -2.68
C VAL A 25 -10.68 11.25 -2.20
N LYS A 26 -11.01 10.99 -0.94
CA LYS A 26 -12.31 11.37 -0.37
C LYS A 26 -12.16 11.93 1.05
N PRO A 27 -13.02 12.86 1.46
CA PRO A 27 -13.17 13.19 2.88
C PRO A 27 -13.48 11.93 3.68
N ALA A 28 -12.86 11.78 4.85
CA ALA A 28 -13.27 10.74 5.78
C ALA A 28 -14.49 11.20 6.59
N ALA A 29 -15.16 10.26 7.25
CA ALA A 29 -16.33 10.56 8.09
C ALA A 29 -16.01 11.50 9.27
N ILE A 30 -14.75 11.54 9.69
CA ILE A 30 -14.28 12.40 10.77
C ILE A 30 -13.70 13.69 10.16
N PRO A 31 -14.16 14.88 10.59
CA PRO A 31 -13.62 16.15 10.13
C PRO A 31 -12.09 16.24 10.29
N GLY A 32 -11.42 16.87 9.33
CA GLY A 32 -9.96 17.00 9.33
C GLY A 32 -9.21 15.72 8.94
N ARG A 33 -9.91 14.69 8.44
CA ARG A 33 -9.31 13.47 7.90
C ARG A 33 -9.63 13.27 6.42
N VAL A 34 -8.65 12.72 5.71
CA VAL A 34 -8.74 12.40 4.28
C VAL A 34 -8.43 10.93 4.10
N LYS A 35 -9.23 10.26 3.27
CA LYS A 35 -8.99 8.89 2.84
C LYS A 35 -8.46 8.90 1.43
N VAL A 36 -7.29 8.29 1.25
CA VAL A 36 -6.61 8.16 -0.02
C VAL A 36 -6.50 6.68 -0.37
N VAL A 37 -6.84 6.33 -1.60
CA VAL A 37 -6.75 4.96 -2.11
C VAL A 37 -5.72 4.90 -3.21
N PHE A 38 -4.83 3.92 -3.08
CA PHE A 38 -3.87 3.55 -4.10
C PHE A 38 -4.15 2.13 -4.57
N GLU A 39 -3.93 1.88 -5.86
CA GLU A 39 -3.98 0.55 -6.45
C GLU A 39 -2.68 0.25 -7.18
N THR A 40 -2.21 -0.98 -7.08
CA THR A 40 -1.04 -1.47 -7.81
C THR A 40 -1.17 -2.97 -8.08
N LEU A 41 -0.36 -3.46 -9.02
CA LEU A 41 -0.24 -4.88 -9.33
C LEU A 41 1.09 -5.41 -8.80
N LEU A 42 1.01 -6.53 -8.11
CA LEU A 42 2.16 -7.24 -7.55
C LEU A 42 2.25 -8.64 -8.17
N PRO A 43 3.45 -9.19 -8.41
CA PRO A 43 3.58 -10.57 -8.83
C PRO A 43 3.09 -11.50 -7.73
N SER A 44 2.32 -12.53 -8.12
CA SER A 44 2.04 -13.66 -7.24
C SER A 44 3.31 -14.49 -7.06
N LEU A 45 3.46 -15.05 -5.86
CA LEU A 45 4.53 -16.00 -5.53
C LEU A 45 3.97 -17.40 -5.27
N CYS A 46 2.69 -17.60 -5.59
CA CYS A 46 1.94 -18.81 -5.29
C CYS A 46 1.08 -19.22 -6.49
N ASN A 47 1.13 -20.51 -6.83
CA ASN A 47 0.33 -21.12 -7.90
C ASN A 47 -1.17 -21.21 -7.59
N LEU A 48 -1.59 -20.91 -6.36
CA LEU A 48 -3.00 -20.88 -5.94
C LEU A 48 -3.80 -19.67 -6.45
N TYR A 49 -3.10 -18.70 -7.05
CA TYR A 49 -3.64 -17.43 -7.55
C TYR A 49 -3.10 -17.15 -8.96
N THR A 50 -3.74 -16.20 -9.65
CA THR A 50 -3.21 -15.70 -10.93
C THR A 50 -1.82 -15.10 -10.77
N GLN A 51 -1.06 -15.05 -11.86
CA GLN A 51 0.33 -14.54 -11.86
C GLN A 51 0.47 -13.12 -11.30
N MET A 52 -0.58 -12.30 -11.40
CA MET A 52 -0.63 -10.96 -10.83
C MET A 52 -1.70 -10.87 -9.75
N ILE A 53 -1.43 -10.06 -8.72
CA ILE A 53 -2.30 -9.77 -7.60
C ILE A 53 -2.59 -8.26 -7.58
N LYS A 54 -3.88 -7.91 -7.53
CA LYS A 54 -4.33 -6.54 -7.30
C LYS A 54 -4.21 -6.22 -5.81
N CYS A 55 -3.35 -5.26 -5.50
CA CYS A 55 -3.21 -4.67 -4.18
C CYS A 55 -3.93 -3.32 -4.16
N ARG A 56 -4.90 -3.16 -3.26
CA ARG A 56 -5.55 -1.88 -2.98
C ARG A 56 -5.20 -1.47 -1.56
N THR A 57 -4.54 -0.33 -1.41
CA THR A 57 -4.13 0.22 -0.13
C THR A 57 -4.90 1.49 0.15
N LYS A 58 -5.57 1.52 1.31
CA LYS A 58 -6.31 2.66 1.84
C LYS A 58 -5.48 3.29 2.94
N VAL A 59 -5.20 4.56 2.80
CA VAL A 59 -4.50 5.38 3.77
C VAL A 59 -5.47 6.40 4.32
N GLU A 60 -5.58 6.46 5.63
CA GLU A 60 -6.30 7.53 6.33
C GLU A 60 -5.28 8.49 6.92
N CYS A 61 -5.34 9.74 6.47
CA CYS A 61 -4.50 10.82 6.92
C CYS A 61 -5.30 11.78 7.80
N LYS A 62 -4.65 12.38 8.80
CA LYS A 62 -5.20 13.45 9.60
C LYS A 62 -4.28 14.67 9.51
N TRP A 63 -4.88 15.84 9.46
CA TRP A 63 -4.20 17.10 9.69
C TRP A 63 -3.84 17.27 11.18
N GLU A 64 -2.58 17.58 11.47
CA GLU A 64 -2.14 17.92 12.83
C GLU A 64 -1.40 19.26 12.85
N GLY A 65 -1.98 20.23 13.56
CA GLY A 65 -1.45 21.58 13.73
C GLY A 65 -2.23 22.64 12.95
N ASP A 66 -1.90 23.89 13.23
CA ASP A 66 -2.52 25.07 12.60
C ASP A 66 -1.92 25.40 11.23
N ALA A 67 -0.87 24.69 10.82
CA ALA A 67 -0.19 24.83 9.53
C ALA A 67 -0.55 23.67 8.59
N GLU A 68 -0.97 24.00 7.37
CA GLU A 68 -1.47 23.12 6.30
C GLU A 68 -0.45 22.11 5.73
N ASP A 69 0.69 21.90 6.38
CA ASP A 69 1.81 21.13 5.80
C ASP A 69 2.12 19.82 6.54
N LYS A 70 1.44 19.53 7.66
CA LYS A 70 1.70 18.33 8.48
C LYS A 70 0.57 17.31 8.35
N PHE A 71 0.69 16.47 7.32
CA PHE A 71 -0.13 15.27 7.17
C PHE A 71 0.46 14.11 7.99
N CYS A 72 -0.30 13.61 8.95
CA CYS A 72 0.06 12.40 9.69
C CYS A 72 -0.75 11.21 9.16
N VAL A 73 -0.07 10.11 8.83
CA VAL A 73 -0.72 8.84 8.51
C VAL A 73 -1.25 8.23 9.81
N ARG A 74 -2.56 8.02 9.91
CA ARG A 74 -3.20 7.43 11.09
C ARG A 74 -3.44 5.94 10.94
N HIS A 75 -3.86 5.52 9.76
CA HIS A 75 -4.20 4.13 9.50
C HIS A 75 -3.87 3.74 8.07
N VAL A 76 -3.30 2.56 7.90
CA VAL A 76 -3.05 1.93 6.60
C VAL A 76 -3.71 0.57 6.60
N SER A 77 -4.50 0.30 5.56
CA SER A 77 -5.13 -1.01 5.36
C SER A 77 -5.01 -1.43 3.92
N SER A 78 -4.64 -2.69 3.68
CA SER A 78 -4.46 -3.21 2.34
C SER A 78 -5.33 -4.44 2.12
N THR A 79 -5.90 -4.53 0.93
CA THR A 79 -6.68 -5.68 0.47
C THR A 79 -6.06 -6.25 -0.79
N PHE A 80 -6.02 -7.59 -0.87
CA PHE A 80 -5.37 -8.32 -1.95
C PHE A 80 -6.36 -9.27 -2.60
N LYS A 81 -6.46 -9.17 -3.92
CA LYS A 81 -7.25 -10.08 -4.75
C LYS A 81 -6.42 -10.49 -5.95
N ASP A 82 -6.57 -11.73 -6.37
CA ASP A 82 -6.05 -12.14 -7.66
C ASP A 82 -6.88 -11.51 -8.81
N MET A 83 -6.45 -11.69 -10.06
CA MET A 83 -7.11 -11.11 -11.22
C MET A 83 -8.50 -11.71 -11.49
N ASN A 84 -8.80 -12.88 -10.93
CA ASN A 84 -10.12 -13.51 -10.97
C ASN A 84 -11.01 -13.02 -9.82
N GLY A 85 -10.53 -12.10 -8.98
CA GLY A 85 -11.27 -11.55 -7.85
C GLY A 85 -11.23 -12.40 -6.58
N LYS A 86 -10.50 -13.54 -6.58
CA LYS A 86 -10.33 -14.41 -5.41
C LYS A 86 -9.50 -13.69 -4.36
N ARG A 87 -9.97 -13.71 -3.11
CA ARG A 87 -9.25 -13.10 -1.98
C ARG A 87 -7.96 -13.86 -1.70
N VAL A 88 -6.86 -13.13 -1.59
CA VAL A 88 -5.57 -13.68 -1.17
C VAL A 88 -5.57 -13.83 0.35
N TRP A 89 -5.09 -14.96 0.85
CA TRP A 89 -5.00 -15.22 2.28
C TRP A 89 -3.92 -14.37 2.93
N ASP A 90 -4.15 -13.94 4.17
CA ASP A 90 -3.31 -12.94 4.84
C ASP A 90 -1.84 -13.35 4.91
N ARG A 91 -1.54 -14.64 5.19
CA ARG A 91 -0.16 -15.15 5.18
C ARG A 91 0.53 -15.02 3.81
N HIS A 92 -0.19 -15.26 2.72
CA HIS A 92 0.35 -15.15 1.36
C HIS A 92 0.49 -13.68 0.97
N ALA A 93 -0.47 -12.84 1.36
CA ALA A 93 -0.41 -11.40 1.17
C ALA A 93 0.80 -10.80 1.88
N ALA A 94 1.08 -11.20 3.12
CA ALA A 94 2.27 -10.78 3.86
C ALA A 94 3.56 -11.12 3.10
N ILE A 95 3.70 -12.35 2.59
CA ILE A 95 4.85 -12.76 1.79
C ILE A 95 4.98 -11.93 0.50
N ILE A 96 3.86 -11.67 -0.20
CA ILE A 96 3.85 -10.85 -1.43
C ILE A 96 4.30 -9.42 -1.13
N ILE A 97 3.79 -8.80 -0.05
CA ILE A 97 4.18 -7.44 0.36
C ILE A 97 5.65 -7.39 0.74
N LEU A 98 6.14 -8.33 1.56
CA LEU A 98 7.54 -8.37 1.99
C LEU A 98 8.49 -8.54 0.80
N ASN A 99 8.09 -9.29 -0.22
CA ASN A 99 8.89 -9.41 -1.45
C ASN A 99 8.80 -8.17 -2.34
N ALA A 100 7.66 -7.47 -2.33
CA ALA A 100 7.50 -6.22 -3.06
C ALA A 100 8.28 -5.06 -2.41
N ILE A 101 8.46 -5.09 -1.09
CA ILE A 101 9.16 -4.07 -0.30
C ILE A 101 10.47 -4.66 0.22
N VAL A 102 11.57 -4.55 -0.53
CA VAL A 102 12.90 -4.93 -0.02
C VAL A 102 13.64 -3.66 0.40
N ASN A 103 13.98 -3.53 1.69
CA ASN A 103 14.86 -2.50 2.25
C ASN A 103 14.48 -1.01 2.05
N GLY A 104 13.28 -0.67 1.59
CA GLY A 104 13.02 0.72 1.19
C GLY A 104 12.47 0.84 -0.22
N GLU A 105 12.76 -0.16 -1.06
CA GLU A 105 12.67 -0.03 -2.49
C GLU A 105 11.83 -1.16 -3.08
N ARG A 106 11.01 -0.78 -4.07
CA ARG A 106 10.24 -1.74 -4.84
C ARG A 106 11.21 -2.63 -5.63
N LYS A 107 11.06 -3.95 -5.52
CA LYS A 107 11.80 -4.88 -6.38
C LYS A 107 11.30 -4.68 -7.83
N ASN A 108 12.05 -3.94 -8.64
CA ASN A 108 11.83 -3.92 -10.07
C ASN A 108 12.29 -5.27 -10.62
N ASN A 109 11.36 -6.20 -10.82
CA ASN A 109 11.63 -7.36 -11.65
C ASN A 109 11.82 -6.85 -13.09
N LYS A 110 13.05 -6.49 -13.45
CA LYS A 110 13.46 -6.41 -14.86
C LYS A 110 13.30 -7.82 -15.42
N GLN A 111 12.22 -8.06 -16.15
CA GLN A 111 12.16 -9.17 -17.10
C GLN A 111 13.19 -8.82 -18.18
N ASN A 112 14.34 -9.50 -18.14
CA ASN A 112 15.21 -9.67 -19.30
C ASN A 112 14.61 -10.75 -20.19
#